data_AF-A0A352VPY3-F1
#
_entry.id   AF-A0A352VPY3-F1
#
_cell.length_a   1.000
_cell.length_b   1.000
_cell.length_c   1.000
_cell.angle_alpha   90.00
_cell.angle_beta   90.00
_cell.angle_gamma   90.00
#
_symmetry.space_group_name_H-M   'P 1'
#
loop_
_entity.id
_entity.type
_entity.pdbx_description
1 polymer ?
#
loop_
_entity_poly.entity_id
_entity_poly.type
_entity_poly.pdbx_seq_one_letter_code
_entity_poly.pdbx_strand_id
1 'polypeptide(L)'
;YPDLREYPEGPPEQPYDAAGWTLPYQMDVDVIEASQPLGEDVRAAMTPLSAQPTAWDSEVADAASFDAVPGVGFDSDSVAAAIRPMPGRVTGSGSALRLDPAQNNSFRALNEAWRADASVRFADGRYVVSGLSGGAVEQLVRDLALQASRGSDSGTPLPQARVGLYRPWSPSMDEGWTRWLFEQHGFAFRNVRSADVRAGDLRDRYDVLVLPSERAGGLMDGFATGSAPAQYVGGLGGEGIRTLDRFVRDGGTLVCMSASSDLCIDELHLPVSNVVRGLGRDEFFSSGSLLEVRIDTGHPVMAGMPERAKIFFDRSPVFTTEDGFEGAVIASYAPDGSPLLSGYLLGEEHLQGQAAALDVRLGGGHVILLGFRPQWRGQPRGTFRVLFNAVLFHGALAAETTGTEGFWEKPEEEETEDEEEGEGNSRG
;
A
#
# COMPACT_ATOMS: atom_id res chain seq x y z
N TYR A 1 -11.60 4.10 20.28
CA TYR A 1 -11.51 3.17 21.42
C TYR A 1 -11.36 4.05 22.66
N PRO A 2 -12.19 3.93 23.70
CA PRO A 2 -12.06 4.78 24.89
C PRO A 2 -10.68 4.58 25.54
N ASP A 3 -10.13 5.61 26.19
CA ASP A 3 -8.96 5.46 27.07
C ASP A 3 -9.39 4.66 28.30
N LEU A 4 -9.28 3.33 28.19
CA LEU A 4 -9.52 2.39 29.27
C LEU A 4 -8.19 2.18 29.97
N ARG A 5 -8.17 2.30 31.30
CA ARG A 5 -6.99 2.06 32.13
C ARG A 5 -7.36 1.08 33.22
N GLU A 6 -6.42 0.22 33.60
CA GLU A 6 -6.64 -0.78 34.66
C GLU A 6 -7.09 -0.12 35.99
N TYR A 7 -6.69 1.14 36.20
CA TYR A 7 -7.14 2.05 37.26
C TYR A 7 -6.88 3.51 36.82
N PRO A 8 -7.38 4.57 37.50
CA PRO A 8 -7.33 5.96 37.02
C PRO A 8 -5.94 6.51 36.64
N GLU A 9 -4.87 5.98 37.21
CA GLU A 9 -3.46 6.30 36.86
C GLU A 9 -2.68 5.06 36.39
N GLY A 10 -3.40 3.99 36.05
CA GLY A 10 -2.82 2.74 35.61
C GLY A 10 -2.44 2.75 34.14
N PRO A 11 -1.71 1.70 33.70
CA PRO A 11 -1.42 1.53 32.29
C PRO A 11 -2.73 1.41 31.50
N PRO A 12 -2.77 1.90 30.25
CA PRO A 12 -3.94 1.74 29.40
C PRO A 12 -4.18 0.26 29.08
N GLU A 13 -5.45 -0.15 29.08
CA GLU A 13 -5.90 -1.43 28.55
C GLU A 13 -5.79 -1.39 27.02
N GLN A 14 -4.75 -2.04 26.52
CA GLN A 14 -4.44 -2.03 25.10
C GLN A 14 -5.27 -3.08 24.34
N PRO A 15 -5.81 -2.73 23.15
CA PRO A 15 -6.53 -3.70 22.34
C PRO A 15 -5.65 -4.89 21.94
N TYR A 16 -6.24 -6.09 21.98
CA TYR A 16 -5.57 -7.35 21.63
C TYR A 16 -5.38 -7.54 20.11
N ASP A 17 -6.29 -6.99 19.29
CA ASP A 17 -6.28 -7.07 17.81
C ASP A 17 -6.57 -5.68 17.21
N ALA A 18 -7.02 -5.61 15.96
CA ALA A 18 -7.40 -4.37 15.28
C ALA A 18 -8.53 -3.63 16.00
N ALA A 19 -8.27 -2.37 16.38
CA ALA A 19 -9.22 -1.50 17.07
C ALA A 19 -10.08 -0.65 16.12
N GLY A 20 -9.60 -0.34 14.92
CA GLY A 20 -10.26 0.50 13.93
C GLY A 20 -11.03 -0.30 12.88
N TRP A 21 -12.34 -0.10 12.80
CA TRP A 21 -13.25 -0.82 11.88
C TRP A 21 -14.21 0.07 11.10
N THR A 22 -13.87 1.36 10.91
CA THR A 22 -14.69 2.28 10.11
C THR A 22 -14.59 1.93 8.63
N LEU A 23 -15.48 1.04 8.16
CA LEU A 23 -15.50 0.52 6.78
C LEU A 23 -15.47 1.61 5.70
N PRO A 24 -16.23 2.71 5.81
CA PRO A 24 -16.18 3.78 4.81
C PRO A 24 -14.77 4.32 4.56
N TYR A 25 -13.98 4.49 5.63
CA TYR A 25 -12.62 4.99 5.52
C TYR A 25 -11.69 3.99 4.82
N GLN A 26 -11.85 2.70 5.09
CA GLN A 26 -11.05 1.65 4.44
C GLN A 26 -11.42 1.46 2.96
N MET A 27 -12.71 1.57 2.65
CA MET A 27 -13.24 1.34 1.31
C MET A 27 -13.15 2.56 0.40
N ASP A 28 -12.63 3.69 0.91
CA ASP A 28 -12.55 4.97 0.20
C ASP A 28 -13.91 5.47 -0.29
N VAL A 29 -14.91 5.35 0.61
CA VAL A 29 -16.29 5.75 0.34
C VAL A 29 -16.61 7.00 1.15
N ASP A 30 -17.09 8.03 0.45
CA ASP A 30 -17.66 9.22 1.07
C ASP A 30 -19.02 8.89 1.68
N VAL A 31 -19.17 9.14 2.98
CA VAL A 31 -20.42 8.91 3.71
C VAL A 31 -20.97 10.23 4.20
N ILE A 32 -22.22 10.48 3.83
CA ILE A 32 -23.01 11.59 4.35
C ILE A 32 -23.95 11.02 5.40
N GLU A 33 -23.68 11.30 6.67
CA GLU A 33 -24.51 10.84 7.77
C GLU A 33 -25.77 11.71 7.90
N ALA A 34 -26.94 11.06 7.94
CA ALA A 34 -28.19 11.72 8.26
C ALA A 34 -28.39 11.74 9.77
N SER A 35 -28.17 12.91 10.40
CA SER A 35 -28.36 13.11 11.85
C SER A 35 -29.82 13.35 12.26
N GLN A 36 -30.73 13.45 11.29
CA GLN A 36 -32.16 13.58 11.48
C GLN A 36 -32.90 12.59 10.57
N PRO A 37 -34.14 12.18 10.92
CA PRO A 37 -34.95 11.35 10.04
C PRO A 37 -35.08 12.01 8.66
N LEU A 38 -34.82 11.22 7.60
CA LEU A 38 -34.97 11.69 6.22
C LEU A 38 -36.38 12.23 5.97
N GLY A 39 -36.53 13.24 5.12
CA GLY A 39 -37.84 13.76 4.71
C GLY A 39 -38.70 12.72 3.99
N GLU A 40 -40.01 12.93 3.95
CA GLU A 40 -40.92 12.06 3.19
C GLU A 40 -40.60 12.08 1.69
N ASP A 41 -40.22 13.24 1.17
CA ASP A 41 -39.74 13.44 -0.20
C ASP A 41 -38.51 12.58 -0.52
N VAL A 42 -37.51 12.56 0.36
CA VAL A 42 -36.31 11.73 0.19
C VAL A 42 -36.69 10.25 0.25
N ARG A 43 -37.46 9.83 1.25
CA ARG A 43 -37.92 8.43 1.38
C ARG A 43 -38.73 7.97 0.18
N ALA A 44 -39.58 8.83 -0.38
CA ALA A 44 -40.38 8.54 -1.56
C ALA A 44 -39.53 8.44 -2.84
N ALA A 45 -38.36 9.08 -2.88
CA ALA A 45 -37.39 8.96 -3.98
C ALA A 45 -36.50 7.72 -3.87
N MET A 46 -36.41 7.09 -2.69
CA MET A 46 -35.62 5.87 -2.49
C MET A 46 -36.32 4.66 -3.10
N THR A 47 -35.54 3.80 -3.76
CA THR A 47 -36.01 2.51 -4.28
C THR A 47 -35.36 1.38 -3.50
N PRO A 48 -36.11 0.38 -3.03
CA PRO A 48 -35.52 -0.81 -2.43
C PRO A 48 -34.57 -1.49 -3.41
N LEU A 49 -33.33 -1.73 -2.98
CA LEU A 49 -32.36 -2.48 -3.76
C LEU A 49 -32.65 -3.97 -3.63
N SER A 50 -32.97 -4.62 -4.75
CA SER A 50 -33.14 -6.07 -4.84
C SER A 50 -32.95 -6.52 -6.27
N ALA A 51 -32.18 -7.59 -6.46
CA ALA A 51 -31.98 -8.26 -7.73
C ALA A 51 -32.16 -9.77 -7.53
N GLN A 52 -32.36 -10.50 -8.63
CA GLN A 52 -32.38 -11.95 -8.60
C GLN A 52 -30.95 -12.45 -8.28
N PRO A 53 -30.73 -13.15 -7.15
CA PRO A 53 -29.42 -13.67 -6.84
C PRO A 53 -29.04 -14.83 -7.77
N THR A 54 -27.74 -14.97 -8.00
CA THR A 54 -27.12 -16.11 -8.67
C THR A 54 -26.87 -17.21 -7.65
N ALA A 55 -27.26 -18.46 -7.93
CA ALA A 55 -27.04 -19.54 -6.97
C ALA A 55 -25.53 -19.75 -6.73
N TRP A 56 -25.12 -19.98 -5.48
CA TRP A 56 -23.69 -20.05 -5.08
C TRP A 56 -22.91 -21.16 -5.80
N ASP A 57 -23.60 -22.18 -6.29
CA ASP A 57 -23.08 -23.33 -7.03
C ASP A 57 -23.25 -23.20 -8.56
N SER A 58 -23.65 -22.02 -9.04
CA SER A 58 -23.78 -21.76 -10.48
C SER A 58 -22.42 -21.80 -11.17
N GLU A 59 -22.34 -22.49 -12.30
CA GLU A 59 -21.18 -22.45 -13.18
C GLU A 59 -21.19 -21.18 -14.04
N VAL A 60 -20.68 -20.09 -13.46
CA VAL A 60 -20.45 -18.81 -14.16
C VAL A 60 -18.94 -18.53 -14.22
N ALA A 61 -18.47 -17.95 -15.32
CA ALA A 61 -17.08 -17.51 -15.42
C ALA A 61 -16.80 -16.41 -14.37
N ASP A 62 -17.68 -15.41 -14.33
CA ASP A 62 -17.70 -14.33 -13.35
C ASP A 62 -19.07 -13.63 -13.46
N ALA A 63 -19.80 -13.52 -12.35
CA ALA A 63 -21.11 -12.88 -12.31
C ALA A 63 -20.99 -11.35 -12.39
N ALA A 64 -19.91 -10.78 -11.86
CA ALA A 64 -19.74 -9.35 -11.72
C ALA A 64 -18.28 -8.93 -11.90
N SER A 65 -17.84 -8.91 -13.17
CA SER A 65 -16.45 -8.59 -13.50
C SER A 65 -15.93 -7.25 -13.00
N PHE A 66 -16.74 -6.33 -12.49
CA PHE A 66 -16.29 -5.09 -11.89
C PHE A 66 -15.80 -5.22 -10.43
N ASP A 67 -16.18 -6.25 -9.68
CA ASP A 67 -16.00 -6.26 -8.21
C ASP A 67 -14.70 -6.94 -7.71
N ALA A 68 -13.96 -7.58 -8.62
CA ALA A 68 -12.73 -8.34 -8.36
C ALA A 68 -12.91 -9.58 -7.46
N VAL A 69 -14.12 -10.13 -7.37
CA VAL A 69 -14.44 -11.41 -6.72
C VAL A 69 -14.94 -12.40 -7.79
N PRO A 70 -14.21 -13.50 -8.05
CA PRO A 70 -14.50 -14.37 -9.17
C PRO A 70 -15.72 -15.27 -8.94
N GLY A 71 -16.24 -15.82 -10.04
CA GLY A 71 -17.37 -16.75 -10.00
C GLY A 71 -18.66 -16.04 -9.59
N VAL A 72 -19.42 -16.62 -8.66
CA VAL A 72 -20.69 -16.03 -8.21
C VAL A 72 -20.48 -14.79 -7.34
N GLY A 73 -19.35 -14.70 -6.64
CA GLY A 73 -18.98 -13.54 -5.83
C GLY A 73 -20.10 -13.07 -4.88
N PHE A 74 -20.34 -11.75 -4.88
CA PHE A 74 -21.38 -11.15 -4.07
C PHE A 74 -22.80 -11.35 -4.64
N ASP A 75 -22.93 -11.80 -5.89
CA ASP A 75 -24.23 -11.92 -6.56
C ASP A 75 -25.10 -13.06 -6.01
N SER A 76 -24.60 -13.86 -5.07
CA SER A 76 -25.42 -14.83 -4.31
C SER A 76 -26.39 -14.20 -3.30
N ASP A 77 -26.17 -12.93 -2.95
CA ASP A 77 -27.07 -12.13 -2.11
C ASP A 77 -27.89 -11.16 -2.96
N SER A 78 -29.20 -11.07 -2.71
CA SER A 78 -30.10 -10.28 -3.56
C SER A 78 -29.87 -8.77 -3.45
N VAL A 79 -29.41 -8.28 -2.31
CA VAL A 79 -29.11 -6.85 -2.10
C VAL A 79 -27.76 -6.55 -2.71
N ALA A 80 -26.75 -7.38 -2.47
CA ALA A 80 -25.43 -7.18 -3.04
C ALA A 80 -25.44 -7.27 -4.58
N ALA A 81 -26.17 -8.22 -5.16
CA ALA A 81 -26.40 -8.32 -6.61
C ALA A 81 -27.09 -7.07 -7.20
N ALA A 82 -27.85 -6.32 -6.40
CA ALA A 82 -28.51 -5.09 -6.83
C ALA A 82 -27.59 -3.86 -6.79
N ILE A 83 -26.46 -3.93 -6.06
CA ILE A 83 -25.48 -2.85 -5.99
C ILE A 83 -24.61 -2.92 -7.25
N ARG A 84 -24.92 -2.06 -8.22
CA ARG A 84 -24.17 -1.93 -9.48
C ARG A 84 -23.39 -0.62 -9.53
N PRO A 85 -22.17 -0.60 -10.09
CA PRO A 85 -21.41 0.62 -10.26
C PRO A 85 -22.07 1.52 -11.32
N MET A 86 -21.64 2.78 -11.38
CA MET A 86 -21.95 3.62 -12.53
C MET A 86 -21.45 2.94 -13.81
N PRO A 87 -22.25 2.92 -14.90
CA PRO A 87 -21.80 2.34 -16.16
C PRO A 87 -20.47 2.96 -16.62
N GLY A 88 -19.58 2.10 -17.12
CA GLY A 88 -18.32 2.55 -17.67
C GLY A 88 -18.52 3.57 -18.79
N ARG A 89 -17.70 4.61 -18.80
CA ARG A 89 -17.82 5.74 -19.73
C ARG A 89 -16.46 6.18 -20.23
N VAL A 90 -16.39 6.47 -21.52
CA VAL A 90 -15.23 7.15 -22.13
C VAL A 90 -15.61 8.57 -22.53
N THR A 91 -14.79 9.54 -22.17
CA THR A 91 -14.96 10.95 -22.54
C THR A 91 -13.74 11.49 -23.29
N GLY A 92 -13.81 12.71 -23.83
CA GLY A 92 -12.68 13.34 -24.52
C GLY A 92 -12.42 12.79 -25.93
N SER A 93 -11.25 13.12 -26.48
CA SER A 93 -10.80 12.71 -27.82
C SER A 93 -9.30 12.41 -27.81
N GLY A 94 -8.83 11.62 -28.77
CA GLY A 94 -7.43 11.19 -28.85
C GLY A 94 -7.26 9.72 -29.20
N SER A 95 -6.04 9.31 -29.48
CA SER A 95 -5.69 7.96 -29.91
C SER A 95 -5.60 6.97 -28.75
N ALA A 96 -5.24 7.43 -27.54
CA ALA A 96 -5.02 6.59 -26.37
C ALA A 96 -6.15 6.70 -25.34
N LEU A 97 -6.34 5.62 -24.58
CA LEU A 97 -7.21 5.56 -23.40
C LEU A 97 -6.41 6.00 -22.17
N ARG A 98 -6.88 7.01 -21.44
CA ARG A 98 -6.30 7.45 -20.17
C ARG A 98 -7.13 6.90 -19.01
N LEU A 99 -6.46 6.18 -18.11
CA LEU A 99 -7.02 5.51 -16.95
C LEU A 99 -6.54 6.20 -15.67
N ASP A 100 -7.47 6.41 -14.75
CA ASP A 100 -7.20 7.07 -13.48
C ASP A 100 -6.88 6.04 -12.39
N PRO A 101 -5.70 6.05 -11.75
CA PRO A 101 -5.35 5.13 -10.68
C PRO A 101 -6.19 5.29 -9.41
N ALA A 102 -7.00 6.34 -9.29
CA ALA A 102 -8.04 6.44 -8.26
C ALA A 102 -9.11 5.31 -8.39
N GLN A 103 -9.17 4.62 -9.52
CA GLN A 103 -10.01 3.43 -9.71
C GLN A 103 -9.15 2.17 -9.67
N ASN A 104 -9.36 1.27 -8.70
CA ASN A 104 -8.59 0.01 -8.62
C ASN A 104 -8.75 -0.87 -9.87
N ASN A 105 -9.90 -0.78 -10.56
CA ASN A 105 -10.11 -1.48 -11.83
C ASN A 105 -9.22 -0.95 -12.97
N SER A 106 -8.63 0.25 -12.86
CA SER A 106 -7.65 0.73 -13.83
C SER A 106 -6.46 -0.23 -13.93
N PHE A 107 -6.00 -0.81 -12.81
CA PHE A 107 -4.88 -1.75 -12.80
C PHE A 107 -5.24 -3.09 -13.47
N ARG A 108 -6.49 -3.55 -13.31
CA ARG A 108 -7.00 -4.72 -14.08
C ARG A 108 -7.00 -4.43 -15.57
N ALA A 109 -7.40 -3.21 -15.96
CA ALA A 109 -7.31 -2.77 -17.35
C ALA A 109 -5.88 -2.70 -17.89
N LEU A 110 -4.88 -2.31 -17.09
CA LEU A 110 -3.47 -2.37 -17.51
C LEU A 110 -3.03 -3.82 -17.74
N ASN A 111 -3.37 -4.72 -16.82
CA ASN A 111 -3.04 -6.13 -16.94
C ASN A 111 -3.73 -6.80 -18.16
N GLU A 112 -4.95 -6.39 -18.50
CA GLU A 112 -5.61 -6.79 -19.75
C GLU A 112 -4.95 -6.19 -20.99
N ALA A 113 -4.55 -4.93 -20.93
CA ALA A 113 -3.87 -4.25 -22.03
C ALA A 113 -2.53 -4.93 -22.38
N TRP A 114 -1.68 -5.22 -21.38
CA TRP A 114 -0.41 -5.93 -21.62
C TRP A 114 -0.63 -7.33 -22.20
N ARG A 115 -1.66 -8.06 -21.74
CA ARG A 115 -2.02 -9.37 -22.31
C ARG A 115 -2.48 -9.31 -23.76
N ALA A 116 -2.96 -8.15 -24.20
CA ALA A 116 -3.35 -7.87 -25.57
C ALA A 116 -2.22 -7.20 -26.39
N ASP A 117 -0.98 -7.24 -25.90
CA ASP A 117 0.20 -6.61 -26.51
C ASP A 117 0.05 -5.09 -26.74
N ALA A 118 -0.81 -4.43 -25.96
CA ALA A 118 -0.99 -2.99 -26.01
C ALA A 118 0.15 -2.27 -25.27
N SER A 119 0.43 -1.03 -25.70
CA SER A 119 1.45 -0.19 -25.08
C SER A 119 0.85 0.60 -23.92
N VAL A 120 1.51 0.55 -22.76
CA VAL A 120 1.18 1.34 -21.57
C VAL A 120 2.28 2.38 -21.32
N ARG A 121 1.86 3.58 -20.94
CA ARG A 121 2.72 4.70 -20.53
C ARG A 121 2.16 5.33 -19.26
N PHE A 122 2.98 6.13 -18.57
CA PHE A 122 2.55 6.97 -17.46
C PHE A 122 2.72 8.44 -17.82
N ALA A 123 1.68 9.25 -17.58
CA ALA A 123 1.68 10.69 -17.84
C ALA A 123 0.65 11.42 -16.97
N ASP A 124 1.08 12.51 -16.33
CA ASP A 124 0.25 13.40 -15.52
C ASP A 124 -0.57 12.63 -14.45
N GLY A 125 0.09 11.74 -13.70
CA GLY A 125 -0.57 10.94 -12.66
C GLY A 125 -1.52 9.86 -13.19
N ARG A 126 -1.53 9.58 -14.50
CA ARG A 126 -2.45 8.65 -15.16
C ARG A 126 -1.73 7.62 -16.01
N TYR A 127 -2.36 6.47 -16.19
CA TYR A 127 -1.91 5.45 -17.12
C TYR A 127 -2.52 5.67 -18.50
N VAL A 128 -1.71 5.55 -19.54
CA VAL A 128 -2.08 5.82 -20.93
C VAL A 128 -1.91 4.54 -21.74
N VAL A 129 -3.01 3.98 -22.23
CA VAL A 129 -3.06 2.73 -22.99
C VAL A 129 -3.32 3.02 -24.47
N SER A 130 -2.48 2.48 -25.33
CA SER A 130 -2.57 2.61 -26.79
C SER A 130 -2.38 1.26 -27.48
N GLY A 131 -2.90 1.10 -28.70
CA GLY A 131 -2.82 -0.16 -29.45
C GLY A 131 -4.01 -1.10 -29.27
N LEU A 132 -4.97 -0.79 -28.40
CA LEU A 132 -6.25 -1.49 -28.32
C LEU A 132 -7.22 -1.06 -29.43
N SER A 133 -8.00 -2.01 -29.96
CA SER A 133 -9.07 -1.71 -30.91
C SER A 133 -10.21 -0.93 -30.23
N GLY A 134 -11.02 -0.21 -31.02
CA GLY A 134 -12.19 0.52 -30.49
C GLY A 134 -13.14 -0.39 -29.69
N GLY A 135 -13.49 -1.56 -30.24
CA GLY A 135 -14.33 -2.54 -29.55
C GLY A 135 -13.69 -3.12 -28.29
N ALA A 136 -12.37 -3.34 -28.28
CA ALA A 136 -11.66 -3.80 -27.08
C ALA A 136 -11.69 -2.73 -25.97
N VAL A 137 -11.51 -1.45 -26.31
CA VAL A 137 -11.65 -0.35 -25.34
C VAL A 137 -13.08 -0.25 -24.80
N GLU A 138 -14.09 -0.32 -25.67
CA GLU A 138 -15.50 -0.27 -25.25
C GLU A 138 -15.86 -1.43 -24.34
N GLN A 139 -15.37 -2.64 -24.64
CA GLN A 139 -15.56 -3.81 -23.80
C GLN A 139 -14.87 -3.64 -22.44
N LEU A 140 -13.58 -3.28 -22.44
CA LEU A 140 -12.81 -3.10 -21.22
C LEU A 140 -13.45 -2.09 -20.27
N VAL A 141 -13.87 -0.95 -20.81
CA VAL A 141 -14.50 0.12 -20.04
C VAL A 141 -15.84 -0.31 -19.47
N ARG A 142 -16.64 -1.04 -20.25
CA ARG A 142 -17.95 -1.53 -19.81
C ARG A 142 -17.80 -2.61 -18.73
N ASP A 143 -16.99 -3.64 -19.00
CA ASP A 143 -16.89 -4.84 -18.15
C ASP A 143 -16.25 -4.50 -16.78
N LEU A 144 -15.32 -3.55 -16.75
CA LEU A 144 -14.67 -3.07 -15.52
C LEU A 144 -15.30 -1.79 -14.93
N ALA A 145 -16.40 -1.31 -15.51
CA ALA A 145 -17.12 -0.10 -15.10
C ALA A 145 -16.22 1.17 -14.97
N LEU A 146 -15.27 1.33 -15.87
CA LEU A 146 -14.26 2.39 -15.80
C LEU A 146 -14.82 3.76 -16.19
N GLN A 147 -14.48 4.78 -15.42
CA GLN A 147 -14.60 6.18 -15.83
C GLN A 147 -13.28 6.61 -16.47
N ALA A 148 -13.22 6.58 -17.80
CA ALA A 148 -12.00 6.81 -18.57
C ALA A 148 -12.12 8.04 -19.49
N SER A 149 -10.99 8.47 -20.02
CA SER A 149 -10.92 9.53 -21.03
C SER A 149 -10.03 9.15 -22.20
N ARG A 150 -10.18 9.82 -23.34
CA ARG A 150 -9.25 9.76 -24.47
C ARG A 150 -8.28 10.92 -24.40
N GLY A 151 -7.06 10.71 -24.88
CA GLY A 151 -6.03 11.75 -24.97
C GLY A 151 -4.88 11.37 -25.90
N SER A 152 -3.80 12.16 -25.84
CA SER A 152 -2.53 11.83 -26.51
C SER A 152 -1.91 10.56 -25.92
N ASP A 153 -1.10 9.89 -26.73
CA ASP A 153 -0.32 8.71 -26.37
C ASP A 153 1.08 9.07 -25.82
N SER A 154 1.25 10.31 -25.34
CA SER A 154 2.49 10.79 -24.72
C SER A 154 2.65 10.26 -23.30
N GLY A 155 3.91 10.16 -22.85
CA GLY A 155 4.25 9.73 -21.49
C GLY A 155 5.46 8.80 -21.46
N THR A 156 5.95 8.55 -20.25
CA THR A 156 7.07 7.64 -19.99
C THR A 156 6.63 6.20 -20.27
N PRO A 157 7.32 5.45 -21.15
CA PRO A 157 7.02 4.05 -21.42
C PRO A 157 6.99 3.21 -20.15
N LEU A 158 5.96 2.38 -20.01
CA LEU A 158 5.78 1.51 -18.86
C LEU A 158 5.51 0.07 -19.33
N PRO A 159 6.56 -0.71 -19.63
CA PRO A 159 6.40 -2.12 -19.96
C PRO A 159 5.91 -2.91 -18.74
N GLN A 160 5.30 -4.06 -19.00
CA GLN A 160 4.82 -4.94 -17.94
C GLN A 160 5.98 -5.34 -17.02
N ALA A 161 5.85 -5.07 -15.73
CA ALA A 161 6.88 -5.36 -14.74
C ALA A 161 7.05 -6.87 -14.53
N ARG A 162 8.29 -7.33 -14.40
CA ARG A 162 8.60 -8.67 -13.89
C ARG A 162 8.60 -8.63 -12.36
N VAL A 163 7.44 -8.92 -11.77
CA VAL A 163 7.25 -8.82 -10.31
C VAL A 163 7.63 -10.12 -9.62
N GLY A 164 8.47 -10.03 -8.59
CA GLY A 164 8.73 -11.11 -7.64
C GLY A 164 8.09 -10.82 -6.28
N LEU A 165 7.27 -11.73 -5.76
CA LEU A 165 6.73 -11.68 -4.41
C LEU A 165 7.52 -12.62 -3.52
N TYR A 166 8.22 -12.10 -2.51
CA TYR A 166 8.97 -12.95 -1.60
C TYR A 166 8.01 -13.77 -0.74
N ARG A 167 8.19 -15.09 -0.77
CA ARG A 167 7.37 -16.05 -0.06
C ARG A 167 8.24 -16.85 0.91
N PRO A 168 8.25 -16.51 2.21
CA PRO A 168 9.01 -17.29 3.18
C PRO A 168 8.44 -18.71 3.32
N TRP A 169 9.27 -19.64 3.79
CA TRP A 169 8.80 -20.99 4.14
C TRP A 169 7.95 -20.99 5.41
N SER A 170 8.26 -20.11 6.35
CA SER A 170 7.39 -19.81 7.48
C SER A 170 6.06 -19.23 6.99
N PRO A 171 4.91 -19.64 7.56
CA PRO A 171 3.62 -19.08 7.19
C PRO A 171 3.60 -17.56 7.36
N SER A 172 3.21 -16.86 6.30
CA SER A 172 2.99 -15.41 6.31
C SER A 172 1.55 -15.15 5.88
N MET A 173 0.74 -14.60 6.78
CA MET A 173 -0.62 -14.16 6.43
C MET A 173 -0.56 -12.99 5.45
N ASP A 174 0.38 -12.06 5.66
CA ASP A 174 0.51 -10.86 4.84
C ASP A 174 0.89 -11.19 3.39
N GLU A 175 1.84 -12.12 3.18
CA GLU A 175 2.14 -12.64 1.84
C GLU A 175 0.92 -13.28 1.19
N GLY A 176 0.17 -14.10 1.92
CA GLY A 176 -1.01 -14.77 1.40
C GLY A 176 -2.08 -13.80 0.88
N TRP A 177 -2.34 -12.73 1.63
CA TRP A 177 -3.27 -11.67 1.22
C TRP A 177 -2.72 -10.84 0.05
N THR A 178 -1.43 -10.53 0.05
CA THR A 178 -0.76 -9.82 -1.05
C THR A 178 -0.87 -10.60 -2.35
N ARG A 179 -0.58 -11.91 -2.27
CA ARG A 179 -0.69 -12.84 -3.40
C ARG A 179 -2.13 -12.92 -3.92
N TRP A 180 -3.10 -13.10 -3.01
CA TRP A 180 -4.52 -13.12 -3.37
C TRP A 180 -4.92 -11.84 -4.09
N LEU A 181 -4.50 -10.68 -3.59
CA LEU A 181 -4.82 -9.38 -4.18
C LEU A 181 -4.24 -9.23 -5.60
N PHE A 182 -2.98 -9.63 -5.82
CA PHE A 182 -2.36 -9.65 -7.14
C PHE A 182 -3.11 -10.56 -8.12
N GLU A 183 -3.51 -11.75 -7.67
CA GLU A 183 -4.31 -12.68 -8.46
C GLU A 183 -5.66 -12.06 -8.84
N GLN A 184 -6.39 -11.44 -7.90
CA GLN A 184 -7.68 -10.80 -8.16
C GLN A 184 -7.60 -9.61 -9.14
N HIS A 185 -6.46 -8.93 -9.18
CA HIS A 185 -6.24 -7.78 -10.06
C HIS A 185 -5.48 -8.13 -11.35
N GLY A 186 -5.20 -9.42 -11.58
CA GLY A 186 -4.60 -9.93 -12.81
C GLY A 186 -3.11 -9.62 -12.97
N PHE A 187 -2.40 -9.28 -11.90
CA PHE A 187 -0.96 -9.04 -11.95
C PHE A 187 -0.21 -10.34 -12.25
N ALA A 188 0.74 -10.28 -13.19
CA ALA A 188 1.70 -11.35 -13.40
C ALA A 188 2.83 -11.22 -12.38
N PHE A 189 3.03 -12.24 -11.55
CA PHE A 189 4.13 -12.27 -10.58
C PHE A 189 4.70 -13.69 -10.43
N ARG A 190 5.88 -13.79 -9.83
CA ARG A 190 6.50 -15.06 -9.43
C ARG A 190 6.69 -15.08 -7.92
N ASN A 191 6.39 -16.22 -7.30
CA ASN A 191 6.82 -16.46 -5.93
C ASN A 191 8.34 -16.62 -5.90
N VAL A 192 9.01 -15.87 -5.03
CA VAL A 192 10.46 -15.90 -4.84
C VAL A 192 10.75 -16.48 -3.46
N ARG A 193 11.47 -17.60 -3.41
CA ARG A 193 11.91 -18.21 -2.15
C ARG A 193 13.31 -17.75 -1.79
N SER A 194 13.72 -17.98 -0.55
CA SER A 194 15.06 -17.61 -0.08
C SER A 194 16.19 -18.26 -0.90
N ALA A 195 15.97 -19.48 -1.40
CA ALA A 195 16.90 -20.14 -2.32
C ALA A 195 17.00 -19.41 -3.67
N ASP A 196 15.88 -18.90 -4.20
CA ASP A 196 15.87 -18.12 -5.44
C ASP A 196 16.60 -16.78 -5.26
N VAL A 197 16.49 -16.15 -4.08
CA VAL A 197 17.22 -14.93 -3.75
C VAL A 197 18.72 -15.21 -3.66
N ARG A 198 19.13 -16.23 -2.92
CA ARG A 198 20.55 -16.59 -2.80
C ARG A 198 21.19 -17.03 -4.11
N ALA A 199 20.41 -17.60 -5.03
CA ALA A 199 20.90 -17.98 -6.35
C ALA A 199 21.42 -16.80 -7.19
N GLY A 200 21.10 -15.55 -6.85
CA GLY A 200 21.61 -14.37 -7.56
C GLY A 200 20.76 -13.95 -8.75
N ASP A 201 21.34 -13.09 -9.60
CA ASP A 201 20.79 -12.64 -10.89
C ASP A 201 19.32 -12.18 -10.79
N LEU A 202 19.01 -11.45 -9.72
CA LEU A 202 17.65 -10.99 -9.46
C LEU A 202 17.21 -9.95 -10.50
N ARG A 203 18.10 -9.04 -10.92
CA ARG A 203 17.76 -7.98 -11.88
C ARG A 203 17.45 -8.54 -13.27
N ASP A 204 18.10 -9.64 -13.64
CA ASP A 204 17.84 -10.37 -14.89
C ASP A 204 16.48 -11.05 -14.90
N ARG A 205 15.87 -11.25 -13.73
CA ARG A 205 14.59 -11.96 -13.59
C ARG A 205 13.44 -11.06 -13.17
N TYR A 206 13.73 -9.99 -12.44
CA TYR A 206 12.76 -9.12 -11.80
C TYR A 206 13.09 -7.65 -12.03
N ASP A 207 12.05 -6.85 -12.16
CA ASP A 207 12.14 -5.38 -12.14
C ASP A 207 11.76 -4.85 -10.75
N VAL A 208 10.81 -5.52 -10.09
CA VAL A 208 10.35 -5.18 -8.75
C VAL A 208 10.29 -6.42 -7.87
N LEU A 209 10.79 -6.33 -6.64
CA LEU A 209 10.65 -7.34 -5.60
C LEU A 209 9.81 -6.79 -4.44
N VAL A 210 8.86 -7.58 -3.94
CA VAL A 210 7.99 -7.22 -2.81
C VAL A 210 8.32 -8.10 -1.61
N LEU A 211 8.61 -7.48 -0.47
CA LEU A 211 8.73 -8.15 0.82
C LEU A 211 7.43 -8.00 1.61
N PRO A 212 6.82 -9.12 2.06
CA PRO A 212 5.65 -9.06 2.93
C PRO A 212 6.01 -8.45 4.28
N SER A 213 5.01 -7.96 5.01
CA SER A 213 5.17 -7.41 6.37
C SER A 213 5.50 -8.48 7.40
N GLU A 214 6.74 -8.95 7.36
CA GLU A 214 7.33 -9.91 8.28
C GLU A 214 8.51 -9.28 9.02
N ARG A 215 8.70 -9.64 10.28
CA ARG A 215 9.80 -9.10 11.10
C ARG A 215 11.15 -9.63 10.60
N ALA A 216 12.21 -8.84 10.85
CA ALA A 216 13.59 -9.14 10.45
C ALA A 216 14.01 -10.60 10.75
N GLY A 217 13.84 -11.07 11.99
CA GLY A 217 14.21 -12.45 12.35
C GLY A 217 13.47 -13.53 11.55
N GLY A 218 12.18 -13.32 11.25
CA GLY A 218 11.41 -14.27 10.45
C GLY A 218 11.88 -14.32 8.99
N LEU A 219 12.22 -13.16 8.42
CA LEU A 219 12.74 -13.05 7.05
C LEU A 219 14.16 -13.59 6.94
N MET A 220 15.02 -13.33 7.93
CA MET A 220 16.43 -13.71 7.94
C MET A 220 16.64 -15.20 8.25
N ASP A 221 15.98 -15.70 9.29
CA ASP A 221 16.26 -17.03 9.83
C ASP A 221 15.32 -18.10 9.30
N GLY A 222 14.05 -17.75 9.03
CA GLY A 222 13.03 -18.71 8.61
C GLY A 222 12.85 -19.85 9.61
N PHE A 223 12.58 -21.07 9.12
CA PHE A 223 12.54 -22.24 9.98
C PHE A 223 13.95 -22.66 10.42
N ALA A 224 14.10 -23.00 11.70
CA ALA A 224 15.34 -23.51 12.25
C ALA A 224 15.67 -24.92 11.72
N THR A 225 16.96 -25.27 11.72
CA THR A 225 17.38 -26.63 11.36
C THR A 225 16.77 -27.63 12.34
N GLY A 226 16.08 -28.65 11.81
CA GLY A 226 15.39 -29.67 12.61
C GLY A 226 13.93 -29.35 12.96
N SER A 227 13.43 -28.13 12.70
CA SER A 227 12.01 -27.80 12.88
C SER A 227 11.14 -28.08 11.64
N ALA A 228 11.77 -28.31 10.49
CA ALA A 228 11.13 -28.64 9.23
C ALA A 228 12.06 -29.52 8.36
N PRO A 229 11.54 -30.22 7.33
CA PRO A 229 12.36 -30.84 6.29
C PRO A 229 13.38 -29.85 5.70
N ALA A 230 14.58 -30.34 5.36
CA ALA A 230 15.73 -29.51 5.02
C ALA A 230 15.47 -28.50 3.88
N GLN A 231 14.62 -28.84 2.92
CA GLN A 231 14.25 -27.95 1.82
C GLN A 231 13.40 -26.73 2.23
N TYR A 232 12.85 -26.73 3.45
CA TYR A 232 12.01 -25.66 3.99
C TYR A 232 12.70 -24.84 5.10
N VAL A 233 13.96 -25.15 5.41
CA VAL A 233 14.74 -24.49 6.47
C VAL A 233 15.44 -23.24 5.93
N GLY A 234 15.60 -22.23 6.79
CA GLY A 234 16.35 -21.01 6.49
C GLY A 234 15.51 -19.87 5.89
N GLY A 235 15.92 -18.64 6.18
CA GLY A 235 15.41 -17.41 5.58
C GLY A 235 16.37 -16.87 4.53
N LEU A 236 16.37 -15.55 4.32
CA LEU A 236 17.25 -14.85 3.38
C LEU A 236 18.73 -15.06 3.75
N GLY A 237 19.05 -14.89 5.03
CA GLY A 237 20.41 -14.82 5.55
C GLY A 237 21.24 -13.68 4.93
N GLY A 238 22.46 -13.49 5.42
CA GLY A 238 23.34 -12.41 4.92
C GLY A 238 23.70 -12.52 3.43
N GLU A 239 23.70 -13.72 2.85
CA GLU A 239 23.84 -13.88 1.40
C GLU A 239 22.63 -13.34 0.63
N GLY A 240 21.42 -13.65 1.08
CA GLY A 240 20.19 -13.13 0.47
C GLY A 240 20.13 -11.60 0.54
N ILE A 241 20.50 -11.02 1.68
CA ILE A 241 20.62 -9.57 1.85
C ILE A 241 21.59 -8.96 0.84
N ARG A 242 22.81 -9.51 0.70
CA ARG A 242 23.78 -9.00 -0.28
C ARG A 242 23.26 -9.07 -1.71
N THR A 243 22.45 -10.08 -2.04
CA THR A 243 21.81 -10.14 -3.36
C THR A 243 20.70 -9.11 -3.51
N LEU A 244 19.91 -8.85 -2.46
CA LEU A 244 18.89 -7.79 -2.46
C LEU A 244 19.52 -6.40 -2.60
N ASP A 245 20.60 -6.10 -1.86
CA ASP A 245 21.37 -4.86 -1.99
C ASP A 245 21.85 -4.66 -3.43
N ARG A 246 22.47 -5.69 -4.03
CA ARG A 246 22.91 -5.64 -5.42
C ARG A 246 21.75 -5.44 -6.39
N PHE A 247 20.63 -6.15 -6.20
CA PHE A 247 19.44 -6.00 -7.03
C PHE A 247 18.94 -4.55 -7.08
N VAL A 248 18.87 -3.89 -5.93
CA VAL A 248 18.47 -2.48 -5.86
C VAL A 248 19.51 -1.60 -6.54
N ARG A 249 20.80 -1.75 -6.20
CA ARG A 249 21.88 -0.96 -6.79
C ARG A 249 21.98 -1.09 -8.31
N ASP A 250 21.61 -2.24 -8.87
CA ASP A 250 21.55 -2.51 -10.31
C ASP A 250 20.27 -1.98 -10.99
N GLY A 251 19.47 -1.16 -10.31
CA GLY A 251 18.28 -0.52 -10.86
C GLY A 251 16.99 -1.30 -10.70
N GLY A 252 16.94 -2.20 -9.72
CA GLY A 252 15.70 -2.83 -9.27
C GLY A 252 14.96 -1.99 -8.24
N THR A 253 13.65 -2.22 -8.11
CA THR A 253 12.83 -1.62 -7.05
C THR A 253 12.51 -2.67 -5.99
N LEU A 254 12.83 -2.40 -4.72
CA LEU A 254 12.45 -3.23 -3.59
C LEU A 254 11.32 -2.55 -2.81
N VAL A 255 10.18 -3.23 -2.66
CA VAL A 255 9.03 -2.73 -1.90
C VAL A 255 8.99 -3.44 -0.55
N CYS A 256 9.22 -2.71 0.54
CA CYS A 256 9.17 -3.23 1.91
C CYS A 256 7.86 -2.75 2.57
N MET A 257 6.99 -3.68 2.94
CA MET A 257 5.74 -3.38 3.64
C MET A 257 5.93 -3.47 5.16
N SER A 258 5.51 -2.41 5.86
CA SER A 258 5.45 -2.28 7.32
C SER A 258 6.68 -2.93 8.00
N ALA A 259 6.53 -4.05 8.71
CA ALA A 259 7.58 -4.69 9.49
C ALA A 259 8.84 -5.10 8.71
N SER A 260 8.76 -5.31 7.39
CA SER A 260 9.94 -5.63 6.58
C SER A 260 10.83 -4.41 6.32
N SER A 261 10.30 -3.20 6.49
CA SER A 261 11.06 -1.95 6.30
C SER A 261 12.23 -1.84 7.28
N ASP A 262 12.03 -2.28 8.52
CA ASP A 262 13.09 -2.27 9.55
C ASP A 262 14.30 -3.13 9.12
N LEU A 263 14.05 -4.31 8.53
CA LEU A 263 15.11 -5.15 7.96
C LEU A 263 15.83 -4.43 6.81
N CYS A 264 15.07 -3.83 5.89
CA CYS A 264 15.62 -3.15 4.72
C CYS A 264 16.48 -1.96 5.14
N ILE A 265 16.05 -1.19 6.14
CA ILE A 265 16.80 -0.06 6.71
C ILE A 265 18.16 -0.54 7.24
N ASP A 266 18.13 -1.52 8.15
CA ASP A 266 19.33 -1.97 8.86
C ASP A 266 20.33 -2.66 7.92
N GLU A 267 19.85 -3.59 7.11
CA GLU A 267 20.71 -4.48 6.31
C GLU A 267 21.21 -3.83 5.00
N LEU A 268 20.44 -2.89 4.42
CA LEU A 268 20.87 -2.12 3.26
C LEU A 268 21.55 -0.79 3.64
N HIS A 269 21.65 -0.50 4.94
CA HIS A 269 22.25 0.71 5.49
C HIS A 269 21.60 1.97 4.91
N LEU A 270 20.27 2.01 4.89
CA LEU A 270 19.53 3.15 4.37
C LEU A 270 19.64 4.32 5.38
N PRO A 271 19.83 5.57 4.90
CA PRO A 271 19.86 6.78 5.74
C PRO A 271 18.45 7.19 6.20
N VAL A 272 17.78 6.29 6.92
CA VAL A 272 16.41 6.40 7.41
C VAL A 272 16.35 5.70 8.76
N SER A 273 15.69 6.30 9.75
CA SER A 273 15.43 5.65 11.04
C SER A 273 13.94 5.49 11.31
N ASN A 274 13.61 4.52 12.14
CA ASN A 274 12.26 4.31 12.66
C ASN A 274 12.15 4.97 14.04
N VAL A 275 11.45 6.11 14.13
CA VAL A 275 11.41 6.96 15.33
C VAL A 275 10.63 6.34 16.49
N VAL A 276 9.75 5.38 16.21
CA VAL A 276 9.00 4.63 17.23
C VAL A 276 9.68 3.32 17.62
N ARG A 277 10.87 3.05 17.09
CA ARG A 277 11.63 1.84 17.41
C ARG A 277 12.22 1.95 18.82
N GLY A 278 11.92 0.96 19.66
CA GLY A 278 12.47 0.87 21.02
C GLY A 278 11.64 1.58 22.09
N LEU A 279 10.63 2.37 21.69
CA LEU A 279 9.69 2.98 22.62
C LEU A 279 8.90 1.90 23.37
N GLY A 280 8.61 2.19 24.65
CA GLY A 280 7.77 1.34 25.48
C GLY A 280 6.34 1.29 24.95
N ARG A 281 5.61 0.20 25.20
CA ARG A 281 4.18 0.13 24.82
C ARG A 281 3.32 1.14 25.57
N ASP A 282 3.80 1.63 26.71
CA ASP A 282 3.23 2.68 27.55
C ASP A 282 3.55 4.09 27.03
N GLU A 283 4.53 4.22 26.14
CA GLU A 283 4.91 5.47 25.47
C GLU A 283 4.27 5.56 24.08
N PHE A 284 4.45 4.53 23.25
CA PHE A 284 3.84 4.45 21.92
C PHE A 284 3.12 3.12 21.69
N PHE A 285 1.83 3.19 21.35
CA PHE A 285 1.08 2.01 20.96
C PHE A 285 -0.07 2.31 20.00
N SER A 286 -0.04 1.62 18.85
CA SER A 286 -1.19 1.54 17.96
C SER A 286 -1.26 0.17 17.28
N SER A 287 -2.41 -0.48 17.38
CA SER A 287 -2.67 -1.81 16.84
C SER A 287 -3.96 -1.79 16.02
N GLY A 288 -3.80 -1.99 14.71
CA GLY A 288 -4.87 -1.99 13.72
C GLY A 288 -5.83 -0.81 13.81
N SER A 289 -5.31 0.39 13.64
CA SER A 289 -6.04 1.66 13.64
C SER A 289 -6.03 2.30 12.25
N LEU A 290 -7.00 3.15 11.99
CA LEU A 290 -7.05 3.99 10.79
C LEU A 290 -6.48 5.35 11.14
N LEU A 291 -5.41 5.72 10.45
CA LEU A 291 -4.72 7.00 10.62
C LEU A 291 -4.84 7.83 9.34
N GLU A 292 -4.91 9.15 9.49
CA GLU A 292 -4.77 10.09 8.37
C GLU A 292 -3.29 10.40 8.10
N VAL A 293 -2.95 10.49 6.83
CA VAL A 293 -1.63 10.94 6.34
C VAL A 293 -1.80 11.92 5.19
N ARG A 294 -0.85 12.83 5.05
CA ARG A 294 -0.64 13.65 3.86
C ARG A 294 0.10 12.85 2.81
N ILE A 295 -0.28 12.99 1.54
CA ILE A 295 0.27 12.22 0.42
C ILE A 295 0.89 13.14 -0.63
N ASP A 296 2.08 12.78 -1.11
CA ASP A 296 2.68 13.40 -2.29
C ASP A 296 2.00 12.83 -3.55
N THR A 297 0.93 13.46 -4.00
CA THR A 297 0.16 13.00 -5.17
C THR A 297 0.91 13.14 -6.50
N GLY A 298 2.03 13.87 -6.52
CA GLY A 298 2.91 13.99 -7.68
C GLY A 298 3.79 12.76 -7.90
N HIS A 299 4.07 12.00 -6.85
CA HIS A 299 4.90 10.80 -6.93
C HIS A 299 4.12 9.62 -7.56
N PRO A 300 4.66 8.90 -8.57
CA PRO A 300 3.93 7.81 -9.24
C PRO A 300 3.44 6.68 -8.32
N VAL A 301 4.19 6.34 -7.27
CA VAL A 301 3.76 5.36 -6.24
C VAL A 301 2.45 5.79 -5.56
N MET A 302 2.20 7.10 -5.46
CA MET A 302 1.05 7.69 -4.80
C MET A 302 -0.03 8.18 -5.77
N ALA A 303 0.14 7.93 -7.08
CA ALA A 303 -0.81 8.37 -8.09
C ALA A 303 -2.23 7.86 -7.81
N GLY A 304 -3.21 8.76 -7.83
CA GLY A 304 -4.62 8.46 -7.58
C GLY A 304 -5.01 8.40 -6.09
N MET A 305 -4.08 8.63 -5.18
CA MET A 305 -4.39 8.88 -3.77
C MET A 305 -4.91 10.31 -3.57
N PRO A 306 -5.84 10.55 -2.64
CA PRO A 306 -6.16 11.91 -2.20
C PRO A 306 -5.01 12.52 -1.39
N GLU A 307 -4.91 13.85 -1.37
CA GLU A 307 -3.89 14.59 -0.59
C GLU A 307 -3.91 14.24 0.89
N ARG A 308 -5.09 13.98 1.46
CA ARG A 308 -5.29 13.41 2.79
C ARG A 308 -5.88 12.01 2.66
N ALA A 309 -5.07 11.00 2.97
CA ALA A 309 -5.43 9.61 2.81
C ALA A 309 -5.57 8.90 4.15
N LYS A 310 -6.32 7.80 4.13
CA LYS A 310 -6.64 7.00 5.31
C LYS A 310 -5.88 5.68 5.18
N ILE A 311 -4.95 5.42 6.09
CA ILE A 311 -4.10 4.22 6.08
C ILE A 311 -4.44 3.29 7.23
N PHE A 312 -4.20 1.98 7.04
CA PHE A 312 -4.29 1.00 8.11
C PHE A 312 -2.94 0.82 8.78
N PHE A 313 -2.81 1.32 10.01
CA PHE A 313 -1.62 1.24 10.83
C PHE A 313 -1.75 0.12 11.85
N ASP A 314 -0.78 -0.80 11.89
CA ASP A 314 -0.70 -1.83 12.94
C ASP A 314 0.75 -2.05 13.29
N ARG A 315 1.18 -1.51 14.43
CA ARG A 315 2.55 -1.64 14.97
C ARG A 315 3.60 -1.46 13.87
N SER A 316 3.36 -0.48 13.01
CA SER A 316 4.14 -0.24 11.81
C SER A 316 5.24 0.78 12.12
N PRO A 317 6.35 0.76 11.37
CA PRO A 317 7.40 1.76 11.55
C PRO A 317 6.89 3.15 11.16
N VAL A 318 7.43 4.16 11.84
CA VAL A 318 7.25 5.59 11.53
C VAL A 318 8.64 6.14 11.27
N PHE A 319 8.84 6.83 10.17
CA PHE A 319 10.18 7.08 9.67
C PHE A 319 10.61 8.54 9.82
N THR A 320 11.92 8.75 9.92
CA THR A 320 12.56 10.04 9.65
C THR A 320 13.77 9.83 8.74
N THR A 321 14.22 10.90 8.08
CA THR A 321 15.39 10.86 7.20
C THR A 321 16.66 11.24 7.96
N GLU A 322 17.77 10.60 7.60
CA GLU A 322 19.10 10.86 8.17
C GLU A 322 20.04 11.51 7.14
N ASP A 323 21.23 11.88 7.61
CA ASP A 323 22.28 12.43 6.74
C ASP A 323 22.62 11.48 5.60
N GLY A 324 22.69 12.02 4.39
CA GLY A 324 22.92 11.24 3.18
C GLY A 324 21.67 10.62 2.56
N PHE A 325 20.47 10.94 3.06
CA PHE A 325 19.22 10.57 2.41
C PHE A 325 19.12 11.12 0.99
N GLU A 326 18.95 10.22 0.04
CA GLU A 326 18.60 10.51 -1.35
C GLU A 326 17.26 9.85 -1.67
N GLY A 327 16.30 10.61 -2.16
CA GLY A 327 14.96 10.11 -2.43
C GLY A 327 13.86 11.13 -2.13
N ALA A 328 12.69 10.63 -1.75
CA ALA A 328 11.53 11.44 -1.40
C ALA A 328 10.73 10.83 -0.25
N VAL A 329 10.25 11.67 0.67
CA VAL A 329 9.14 11.31 1.54
C VAL A 329 7.86 11.43 0.72
N ILE A 330 7.08 10.34 0.63
CA ILE A 330 5.92 10.25 -0.26
C ILE A 330 4.59 10.16 0.50
N ALA A 331 4.65 9.94 1.81
CA ALA A 331 3.56 10.16 2.74
C ALA A 331 4.10 10.62 4.10
N SER A 332 3.39 11.50 4.79
CA SER A 332 3.76 11.99 6.12
C SER A 332 2.54 12.22 7.00
N TYR A 333 2.73 12.22 8.30
CA TYR A 333 1.69 12.66 9.23
C TYR A 333 1.60 14.19 9.25
N ALA A 334 0.49 14.72 9.77
CA ALA A 334 0.37 16.15 10.05
C ALA A 334 1.42 16.57 11.11
N PRO A 335 1.98 17.79 11.03
CA PRO A 335 2.95 18.27 12.02
C PRO A 335 2.36 18.47 13.41
N ASP A 336 1.03 18.55 13.51
CA ASP A 336 0.31 18.78 14.76
C ASP A 336 -1.01 17.99 14.79
N GLY A 337 -1.50 17.76 16.00
CA GLY A 337 -2.77 17.06 16.25
C GLY A 337 -2.68 15.55 16.13
N SER A 338 -3.83 14.90 16.36
CA SER A 338 -3.93 13.44 16.31
C SER A 338 -4.18 12.96 14.88
N PRO A 339 -3.38 12.02 14.34
CA PRO A 339 -3.70 11.38 13.07
C PRO A 339 -4.80 10.32 13.23
N LEU A 340 -5.29 10.02 14.44
CA LEU A 340 -6.25 8.94 14.67
C LEU A 340 -7.64 9.27 14.11
N LEU A 341 -8.09 8.49 13.12
CA LEU A 341 -9.46 8.54 12.60
C LEU A 341 -10.38 7.50 13.23
N SER A 342 -9.85 6.30 13.49
CA SER A 342 -10.61 5.19 14.06
C SER A 342 -9.68 4.17 14.72
N GLY A 343 -10.05 3.69 15.91
CA GLY A 343 -9.27 2.71 16.66
C GLY A 343 -8.65 3.29 17.92
N TYR A 344 -7.38 2.95 18.16
CA TYR A 344 -6.60 3.35 19.33
C TYR A 344 -5.20 3.83 18.93
N LEU A 345 -4.76 4.92 19.54
CA LEU A 345 -3.42 5.49 19.39
C LEU A 345 -3.01 6.06 20.76
N LEU A 346 -1.81 5.70 21.18
CA LEU A 346 -1.08 6.27 22.32
C LEU A 346 0.27 6.76 21.80
N GLY A 347 0.71 7.94 22.24
CA GLY A 347 1.96 8.57 21.80
C GLY A 347 1.85 9.21 20.41
N GLU A 348 0.83 10.03 20.18
CA GLU A 348 0.59 10.65 18.86
C GLU A 348 1.66 11.68 18.47
N GLU A 349 2.32 12.29 19.45
CA GLU A 349 3.49 13.17 19.32
C GLU A 349 4.64 12.51 18.56
N HIS A 350 4.84 11.20 18.71
CA HIS A 350 5.88 10.47 17.97
C HIS A 350 5.58 10.29 16.48
N LEU A 351 4.34 10.56 16.05
CA LEU A 351 3.96 10.55 14.63
C LEU A 351 4.05 11.93 14.02
N GLN A 352 3.87 12.99 14.81
CA GLN A 352 3.69 14.35 14.32
C GLN A 352 4.85 14.79 13.42
N GLY A 353 4.50 15.17 12.20
CA GLY A 353 5.42 15.60 11.15
C GLY A 353 6.31 14.50 10.57
N GLN A 354 6.30 13.28 11.10
CA GLN A 354 7.17 12.19 10.64
C GLN A 354 6.68 11.56 9.33
N ALA A 355 7.55 10.81 8.67
CA ALA A 355 7.25 10.15 7.41
C ALA A 355 6.50 8.82 7.63
N ALA A 356 5.45 8.60 6.84
CA ALA A 356 4.67 7.37 6.79
C ALA A 356 5.06 6.47 5.60
N ALA A 357 5.70 7.02 4.56
CA ALA A 357 6.28 6.24 3.46
C ALA A 357 7.40 7.03 2.76
N LEU A 358 8.40 6.33 2.23
CA LEU A 358 9.53 6.90 1.49
C LEU A 358 9.80 6.12 0.19
N ASP A 359 10.29 6.84 -0.81
CA ASP A 359 11.09 6.31 -1.90
C ASP A 359 12.57 6.64 -1.59
N VAL A 360 13.38 5.62 -1.28
CA VAL A 360 14.81 5.78 -1.01
C VAL A 360 15.60 5.36 -2.24
N ARG A 361 16.43 6.26 -2.77
CA ARG A 361 17.35 5.93 -3.86
C ARG A 361 18.58 5.22 -3.29
N LEU A 362 18.94 4.09 -3.89
CA LEU A 362 20.13 3.32 -3.52
C LEU A 362 20.82 2.81 -4.79
N GLY A 363 21.96 3.42 -5.13
CA GLY A 363 22.65 3.14 -6.39
C GLY A 363 21.78 3.54 -7.58
N GLY A 364 21.55 2.63 -8.52
CA GLY A 364 20.70 2.87 -9.68
C GLY A 364 19.20 2.61 -9.47
N GLY A 365 18.79 2.12 -8.30
CA GLY A 365 17.41 1.69 -8.03
C GLY A 365 16.83 2.30 -6.76
N HIS A 366 15.72 1.70 -6.32
CA HIS A 366 14.82 2.29 -5.33
C HIS A 366 14.42 1.28 -4.24
N VAL A 367 14.27 1.76 -3.02
CA VAL A 367 13.63 1.05 -1.92
C VAL A 367 12.39 1.83 -1.48
N ILE A 368 11.22 1.28 -1.75
CA ILE A 368 9.93 1.83 -1.31
C ILE A 368 9.63 1.30 0.09
N LEU A 369 9.71 2.17 1.10
CA LEU A 369 9.39 1.86 2.48
C LEU A 369 7.96 2.32 2.79
N LEU A 370 7.07 1.39 3.13
CA LEU A 370 5.68 1.69 3.47
C LEU A 370 5.45 1.43 4.97
N GLY A 371 5.24 2.50 5.75
CA GLY A 371 4.97 2.46 7.20
C GLY A 371 3.56 2.03 7.56
N PHE A 372 2.93 1.28 6.66
CA PHE A 372 1.57 0.75 6.78
C PHE A 372 1.43 -0.44 5.83
N ARG A 373 0.31 -1.16 5.91
CA ARG A 373 0.01 -2.29 5.02
C ARG A 373 -1.09 -1.87 4.04
N PRO A 374 -0.76 -1.46 2.80
CA PRO A 374 -1.76 -0.97 1.86
C PRO A 374 -2.80 -2.04 1.51
N GLN A 375 -2.44 -3.32 1.61
CA GLN A 375 -3.32 -4.42 1.25
C GLN A 375 -4.05 -5.06 2.44
N TRP A 376 -3.82 -4.60 3.67
CA TRP A 376 -4.14 -5.32 4.91
C TRP A 376 -5.41 -6.20 4.83
N ARG A 377 -5.22 -7.53 4.89
CA ARG A 377 -6.30 -8.54 4.83
C ARG A 377 -7.28 -8.41 3.65
N GLY A 378 -6.83 -7.82 2.53
CA GLY A 378 -7.69 -7.56 1.37
C GLY A 378 -8.83 -6.58 1.65
N GLN A 379 -8.73 -5.72 2.66
CA GLN A 379 -9.84 -4.87 3.10
C GLN A 379 -9.72 -3.39 2.70
N PRO A 380 -8.60 -2.67 2.92
CA PRO A 380 -8.53 -1.24 2.65
C PRO A 380 -8.37 -0.95 1.16
N ARG A 381 -9.49 -1.05 0.41
CA ARG A 381 -9.53 -0.78 -1.04
C ARG A 381 -8.98 0.60 -1.39
N GLY A 382 -9.05 1.58 -0.49
CA GLY A 382 -8.51 2.92 -0.69
C GLY A 382 -6.99 2.99 -0.86
N THR A 383 -6.25 2.03 -0.31
CA THR A 383 -4.77 2.05 -0.34
C THR A 383 -4.17 0.96 -1.23
N PHE A 384 -4.97 0.07 -1.81
CA PHE A 384 -4.49 -0.94 -2.77
C PHE A 384 -3.67 -0.31 -3.92
N ARG A 385 -4.12 0.85 -4.41
CA ARG A 385 -3.45 1.61 -5.47
C ARG A 385 -1.99 1.94 -5.14
N VAL A 386 -1.64 2.16 -3.87
CA VAL A 386 -0.24 2.40 -3.44
C VAL A 386 0.61 1.17 -3.73
N LEU A 387 0.14 -0.02 -3.35
CA LEU A 387 0.87 -1.26 -3.62
C LEU A 387 0.93 -1.55 -5.11
N PHE A 388 -0.16 -1.33 -5.84
CA PHE A 388 -0.21 -1.53 -7.29
C PHE A 388 0.72 -0.59 -8.05
N ASN A 389 0.75 0.69 -7.70
CA ASN A 389 1.69 1.63 -8.28
C ASN A 389 3.14 1.27 -7.89
N ALA A 390 3.40 0.84 -6.65
CA ALA A 390 4.73 0.42 -6.22
C ALA A 390 5.28 -0.76 -7.04
N VAL A 391 4.45 -1.76 -7.39
CA VAL A 391 4.88 -2.86 -8.27
C VAL A 391 5.03 -2.49 -9.74
N LEU A 392 4.51 -1.33 -10.14
CA LEU A 392 4.69 -0.75 -11.46
C LEU A 392 5.82 0.31 -11.48
N PHE A 393 6.43 0.63 -10.35
CA PHE A 393 7.47 1.63 -10.24
C PHE A 393 8.84 1.04 -10.63
N HIS A 394 9.16 1.05 -11.94
CA HIS A 394 10.41 0.52 -12.47
C HIS A 394 10.84 1.22 -13.77
N GLY A 395 12.06 0.90 -14.23
CA GLY A 395 12.57 1.35 -15.52
C GLY A 395 12.67 2.87 -15.62
N ALA A 396 12.26 3.42 -16.78
CA ALA A 396 12.31 4.87 -17.01
C ALA A 396 11.42 5.64 -16.03
N LEU A 397 10.26 5.09 -15.65
CA LEU A 397 9.37 5.73 -14.68
C LEU A 397 10.08 5.94 -13.34
N ALA A 398 10.74 4.91 -12.81
CA ALA A 398 11.47 5.03 -11.55
C ALA A 398 12.68 5.97 -11.68
N ALA A 399 13.50 5.77 -12.73
CA ALA A 399 14.72 6.55 -12.95
C ALA A 399 14.49 8.06 -13.13
N GLU A 400 13.36 8.45 -13.74
CA GLU A 400 13.00 9.85 -13.99
C GLU A 400 12.25 10.50 -12.81
N THR A 401 11.74 9.71 -11.87
CA THR A 401 10.89 10.21 -10.78
C THR A 401 11.69 10.92 -9.71
N THR A 402 11.24 12.12 -9.36
CA THR A 402 11.60 12.81 -8.12
C THR A 402 10.34 13.02 -7.28
N GLY A 403 10.49 13.19 -5.97
CA GLY A 403 9.40 13.69 -5.13
C GLY A 403 9.00 15.11 -5.49
N THR A 404 7.84 15.53 -4.99
CA THR A 404 7.41 16.93 -5.07
C THR A 404 8.26 17.79 -4.13
N GLU A 405 8.90 18.83 -4.69
CA GLU A 405 9.70 19.78 -3.92
C GLU A 405 8.86 20.44 -2.82
N GLY A 406 9.39 20.49 -1.59
CA GLY A 406 8.71 21.10 -0.44
C GLY A 406 7.53 20.30 0.11
N PHE A 407 7.29 19.07 -0.33
CA PHE A 407 6.21 18.25 0.22
C PHE A 407 6.39 17.94 1.71
N TRP A 408 7.63 17.70 2.13
CA TRP A 408 7.97 17.33 3.50
C TRP A 408 9.26 18.00 3.94
N GLU A 409 9.29 18.40 5.20
CA GLU A 409 10.46 18.92 5.91
C GLU A 409 10.61 18.12 7.20
N LYS A 410 11.86 17.85 7.59
CA LYS A 410 12.15 17.12 8.81
C LYS A 410 11.65 17.93 10.02
N PRO A 411 10.86 17.33 10.93
CA PRO A 411 10.46 18.01 12.16
C PRO A 411 11.68 18.47 12.95
N GLU A 412 11.61 19.66 13.54
CA GLU A 412 12.63 20.13 14.48
C GLU A 412 12.61 19.21 15.71
N GLU A 413 13.79 18.77 16.17
CA GLU A 413 13.89 18.10 17.46
C GLU A 413 13.63 19.15 18.54
N GLU A 414 12.57 18.99 19.33
CA GLU A 414 12.42 19.78 20.54
C GLU A 414 13.57 19.39 21.47
N GLU A 415 14.57 20.27 21.60
CA GLU A 415 15.58 20.16 22.66
C GLU A 415 14.84 20.15 23.98
N THR A 416 14.75 18.99 24.62
CA THR A 416 14.26 18.89 25.99
C THR A 416 15.26 19.60 26.88
N GLU A 417 14.84 20.71 27.48
CA GLU A 417 15.57 21.47 28.51
C GLU A 417 15.78 20.61 29.79
N ASP A 418 16.39 19.43 29.70
CA ASP A 418 16.72 18.58 30.85
C ASP A 418 18.24 18.45 31.08
N GLU A 419 19.09 19.08 30.25
CA GLU A 419 20.55 19.10 30.45
C GLU A 419 21.10 20.32 31.21
N GLU A 420 20.31 21.36 31.52
CA GLU A 420 20.82 22.55 32.25
C GLU A 420 20.62 22.55 33.78
N GLU A 421 19.80 21.66 34.38
CA GLU A 421 19.64 21.64 35.87
C GLU A 421 20.61 20.69 36.61
N GLY A 422 21.54 20.03 35.92
CA GLY A 422 22.52 19.11 36.51
C GLY A 422 23.77 19.72 37.13
N GLU A 423 24.14 20.96 36.78
CA GLU A 423 25.37 21.62 37.24
C GLU A 423 25.11 22.87 38.09
N GLY A 424 24.16 22.77 39.03
CA GLY A 424 23.64 23.96 39.70
C GLY A 424 23.58 23.97 41.23
N ASN A 425 24.10 22.98 41.98
CA ASN A 425 24.19 23.16 43.44
C ASN A 425 25.21 22.26 44.16
N SER A 426 26.49 22.56 43.97
CA SER A 426 27.52 22.25 44.97
C SER A 426 28.39 23.47 45.22
N ARG A 427 28.02 24.30 46.21
CA ARG A 427 28.88 25.08 47.13
C ARG A 427 28.13 26.30 47.67
N GLY A 428 28.04 26.38 49.00
CA GLY A 428 27.55 27.53 49.76
C GLY A 428 27.23 27.15 51.18
#